data_AF-A0A7S4SN27-F1
#
_entry.id   AF-A0A7S4SN27-F1
#
_cell.length_a   1.000
_cell.length_b   1.000
_cell.length_c   1.000
_cell.angle_alpha   90.00
_cell.angle_beta   90.00
_cell.angle_gamma   90.00
#
_symmetry.space_group_name_H-M   'P 1'
#
loop_
_entity.id
_entity.type
_entity.pdbx_description
1 polymer ?
#
loop_
_entity_poly.entity_id
_entity_poly.type
_entity_poly.pdbx_seq_one_letter_code
_entity_poly.pdbx_strand_id
1 'polypeptide(L)'
;AKVVRQMEGRMSAYDTAFDAEPDSDDETAYRAPAYYLEDQSSNLADNLEEAEWEAVTNNGLYLAMDELDERSKDILRSRWLGDSKATLHELADKYGVSAERIRQLERNAMNKIKARMEA
;
A
#
# COMPACT_ATOMS: atom_id res chain seq x y z
N ALA A 1 -9.71 -29.21 25.14
CA ALA A 1 -9.85 -28.80 26.56
C ALA A 1 -9.57 -27.30 26.77
N LYS A 2 -8.39 -26.76 26.41
CA LYS A 2 -8.01 -25.35 26.65
C LYS A 2 -8.97 -24.32 26.03
N VAL A 3 -9.36 -24.51 24.76
CA VAL A 3 -10.29 -23.61 24.05
C VAL A 3 -11.68 -23.63 24.67
N VAL A 4 -12.19 -24.81 25.04
CA VAL A 4 -13.50 -24.97 25.68
C VAL A 4 -13.55 -24.23 27.02
N ARG A 5 -12.51 -24.38 27.86
CA ARG A 5 -12.40 -23.66 29.13
C ARG A 5 -12.31 -22.14 28.96
N GLN A 6 -11.66 -21.67 27.90
CA GLN A 6 -11.58 -20.25 27.58
C GLN A 6 -12.93 -19.71 27.09
N MET A 7 -13.66 -20.48 26.28
CA MET A 7 -15.01 -20.09 25.84
C MET A 7 -16.01 -20.12 26.99
N GLU A 8 -15.98 -21.12 27.87
CA GLU A 8 -16.80 -21.17 29.09
C GLU A 8 -16.52 -19.97 29.98
N GLY A 9 -15.25 -19.60 30.18
CA GLY A 9 -14.88 -18.40 30.94
C GLY A 9 -15.38 -17.09 30.32
N ARG A 10 -15.41 -16.99 28.98
CA ARG A 10 -16.00 -15.82 28.29
C ARG A 10 -17.52 -15.80 28.36
N MET A 11 -18.17 -16.96 28.25
CA MET A 11 -19.64 -17.08 28.34
C MET A 11 -20.16 -16.90 29.76
N SER A 12 -19.37 -17.24 30.78
CA SER A 12 -19.75 -17.04 32.19
C SER A 12 -19.45 -15.63 32.71
N ALA A 13 -18.69 -14.83 31.96
CA ALA A 13 -18.38 -13.46 32.32
C ALA A 13 -19.60 -12.55 32.08
N TYR A 14 -19.82 -11.62 33.00
CA TYR A 14 -20.86 -10.59 32.88
C TYR A 14 -20.39 -9.49 31.92
N ASP A 15 -21.29 -9.01 31.07
CA ASP A 15 -21.01 -7.88 30.17
C ASP A 15 -20.75 -6.62 30.98
N THR A 16 -19.64 -5.93 30.67
CA THR A 16 -19.30 -4.64 31.26
C THR A 16 -19.95 -3.51 30.46
N ALA A 17 -20.51 -2.52 31.15
CA ALA A 17 -20.95 -1.29 30.50
C ALA A 17 -19.78 -0.60 29.78
N PHE A 18 -20.07 0.06 28.65
CA PHE A 18 -19.06 0.76 27.86
C PHE A 18 -18.57 2.04 28.54
N ASP A 19 -19.49 2.77 29.16
CA ASP A 19 -19.23 4.02 29.87
C ASP A 19 -19.33 3.83 31.38
N ALA A 20 -18.72 4.74 32.14
CA ALA A 20 -18.81 4.76 33.58
C ALA A 20 -20.22 5.18 34.03
N GLU A 21 -20.67 4.67 35.18
CA GLU A 21 -21.91 5.19 35.78
C GLU A 21 -21.67 6.63 36.25
N PRO A 22 -22.66 7.54 36.11
CA PRO A 22 -22.48 8.96 36.42
C PRO A 22 -22.20 9.27 37.90
N ASP A 23 -22.41 8.32 38.81
CA ASP A 23 -22.12 8.42 40.26
C ASP A 23 -20.93 7.55 40.68
N SER A 24 -20.14 7.06 39.72
CA SER A 24 -18.96 6.23 40.01
C SER A 24 -17.79 7.08 40.49
N ASP A 25 -17.06 6.56 41.48
CA ASP A 25 -15.86 7.21 42.02
C ASP A 25 -14.76 7.31 40.95
N ASP A 26 -13.89 8.32 41.04
CA ASP A 26 -12.88 8.62 40.02
C ASP A 26 -12.02 7.40 39.68
N GLU A 27 -11.66 6.60 40.68
CA GLU A 27 -10.83 5.39 40.52
C GLU A 27 -11.50 4.27 39.69
N THR A 28 -12.84 4.30 39.61
CA THR A 28 -13.66 3.36 38.83
C THR A 28 -13.98 3.92 37.46
N ALA A 29 -14.20 5.23 37.35
CA ALA A 29 -14.53 5.91 36.09
C ALA A 29 -13.41 5.75 35.03
N TYR A 30 -12.13 5.91 35.42
CA TYR A 30 -10.99 5.72 34.50
C TYR A 30 -10.82 4.29 33.97
N ARG A 31 -11.50 3.30 34.58
CA ARG A 31 -11.46 1.89 34.14
C ARG A 31 -12.53 1.56 33.10
N ALA A 32 -13.40 2.50 32.76
CA ALA A 32 -14.45 2.25 31.77
C ALA A 32 -13.85 2.02 30.37
N PRO A 33 -14.39 1.05 29.60
CA PRO A 33 -13.92 0.76 28.24
C PRO A 33 -13.81 1.97 27.31
N ALA A 34 -14.70 2.97 27.47
CA ALA A 34 -14.68 4.21 26.70
C ALA A 34 -13.33 4.97 26.73
N TYR A 35 -12.52 4.81 27.77
CA TYR A 35 -11.25 5.55 27.93
C TYR A 35 -10.01 4.81 27.40
N TYR A 36 -10.11 3.52 27.09
CA TYR A 36 -8.96 2.72 26.62
C TYR A 36 -9.24 1.91 25.34
N LEU A 37 -10.50 1.80 24.93
CA LEU A 37 -10.84 1.20 23.64
C LEU A 37 -10.59 2.22 22.53
N GLU A 38 -9.65 1.89 21.66
CA GLU A 38 -9.30 2.69 20.49
C GLU A 38 -9.90 2.06 19.23
N ASP A 39 -10.43 2.89 18.33
CA ASP A 39 -10.79 2.46 16.98
C ASP A 39 -9.56 2.52 16.06
N GLN A 40 -8.91 1.37 15.90
CA GLN A 40 -7.72 1.22 15.05
C GLN A 40 -8.01 1.47 13.56
N SER A 41 -9.28 1.46 13.13
CA SER A 41 -9.65 1.73 11.73
C SER A 41 -9.76 3.22 11.41
N SER A 42 -9.84 4.07 12.45
CA SER A 42 -10.07 5.51 12.32
C SER A 42 -8.79 6.37 12.33
N ASN A 43 -7.60 5.78 12.18
CA ASN A 43 -6.36 6.55 12.25
C ASN A 43 -6.24 7.51 11.05
N LEU A 44 -6.65 8.76 11.26
CA LEU A 44 -6.66 9.80 10.23
C LEU A 44 -5.25 10.14 9.74
N ALA A 45 -4.26 10.09 10.63
CA ALA A 45 -2.89 10.43 10.27
C ALA A 45 -2.35 9.42 9.24
N ASP A 46 -2.52 8.12 9.51
CA ASP A 46 -2.06 7.06 8.62
C ASP A 46 -2.78 7.11 7.27
N ASN A 47 -4.11 7.31 7.28
CA ASN A 47 -4.90 7.40 6.05
C ASN A 47 -4.49 8.61 5.19
N LEU A 48 -4.21 9.76 5.83
CA LEU A 48 -3.77 10.95 5.11
C LEU A 48 -2.35 10.77 4.56
N GLU A 49 -1.45 10.22 5.36
CA GLU A 49 -0.07 9.91 4.94
C GLU A 49 -0.07 8.96 3.73
N GLU A 50 -0.86 7.88 3.76
CA GLU A 50 -0.96 6.93 2.66
C GLU A 50 -1.49 7.60 1.38
N ALA A 51 -2.53 8.44 1.49
CA ALA A 51 -3.09 9.16 0.36
C ALA A 51 -2.10 10.18 -0.24
N GLU A 52 -1.39 10.94 0.61
CA GLU A 52 -0.36 11.87 0.16
C GLU A 52 0.81 11.13 -0.47
N TRP A 53 1.26 10.03 0.13
CA TRP A 53 2.33 9.20 -0.38
C TRP A 53 1.96 8.62 -1.76
N GLU A 54 0.76 8.10 -1.92
CA GLU A 54 0.26 7.63 -3.22
C GLU A 54 0.24 8.74 -4.27
N ALA A 55 -0.25 9.93 -3.91
CA ALA A 55 -0.30 11.07 -4.83
C ALA A 55 1.10 11.52 -5.27
N VAL A 56 2.04 11.66 -4.33
CA VAL A 56 3.43 12.07 -4.59
C VAL A 56 4.16 11.03 -5.42
N THR A 57 4.06 9.75 -5.06
CA THR A 57 4.73 8.67 -5.78
C THR A 57 4.21 8.50 -7.21
N ASN A 58 2.89 8.55 -7.40
CA ASN A 58 2.29 8.51 -8.73
C ASN A 58 2.70 9.72 -9.57
N ASN A 59 2.66 10.93 -9.02
CA ASN A 59 3.09 12.13 -9.73
C ASN A 59 4.57 12.06 -10.14
N GLY A 60 5.44 11.66 -9.21
CA GLY A 60 6.87 11.46 -9.48
C GLY A 60 7.11 10.42 -10.58
N LEU A 61 6.37 9.32 -10.57
CA LEU A 61 6.43 8.31 -11.63
C LEU A 61 6.00 8.89 -12.98
N TYR A 62 4.90 9.65 -13.05
CA TYR A 62 4.45 10.27 -14.30
C TYR A 62 5.48 11.24 -14.87
N LEU A 63 6.07 12.10 -14.03
CA LEU A 63 7.13 13.02 -14.43
C LEU A 63 8.38 12.27 -14.91
N ALA A 64 8.82 11.25 -14.18
CA ALA A 64 9.95 10.43 -14.57
C ALA A 64 9.71 9.66 -15.89
N MET A 65 8.49 9.18 -16.09
CA MET A 65 8.09 8.57 -17.36
C MET A 65 8.10 9.58 -18.51
N ASP A 66 7.84 10.86 -18.26
CA ASP A 66 7.74 11.85 -19.34
C ASP A 66 9.08 12.17 -20.01
N GLU A 67 10.18 12.01 -19.27
CA GLU A 67 11.54 12.23 -19.76
C GLU A 67 12.13 11.09 -20.58
N LEU A 68 11.49 9.93 -20.53
CA LEU A 68 11.87 8.82 -21.37
C LEU A 68 11.54 9.13 -22.84
N ASP A 69 12.29 8.54 -23.76
CA ASP A 69 11.89 8.55 -25.16
C ASP A 69 10.61 7.71 -25.37
N GLU A 70 9.81 8.04 -26.38
CA GLU A 70 8.53 7.35 -26.64
C GLU A 70 8.68 5.83 -26.75
N ARG A 71 9.78 5.35 -27.33
CA ARG A 71 10.05 3.93 -27.49
C ARG A 71 10.33 3.26 -26.14
N SER A 72 11.14 3.88 -25.29
CA SER A 72 11.37 3.40 -23.91
C SER A 72 10.09 3.43 -23.07
N LYS A 73 9.25 4.48 -23.21
CA LYS A 73 7.93 4.55 -22.55
C LYS A 73 7.04 3.38 -22.95
N ASP A 74 6.95 3.08 -24.25
CA ASP A 74 6.12 1.98 -24.77
C ASP A 74 6.63 0.60 -24.33
N ILE A 75 7.95 0.38 -24.35
CA ILE A 75 8.57 -0.87 -23.86
C ILE A 75 8.22 -1.09 -22.37
N LEU A 76 8.38 -0.07 -21.52
CA LEU A 76 8.06 -0.20 -20.10
C LEU A 76 6.56 -0.40 -19.86
N ARG A 77 5.70 0.36 -20.55
CA ARG A 77 4.25 0.20 -20.45
C ARG A 77 3.82 -1.21 -20.84
N SER A 78 4.28 -1.69 -21.99
CA SER A 78 3.92 -3.01 -22.52
C SER A 78 4.41 -4.17 -21.64
N ARG A 79 5.52 -4.01 -20.91
CA ARG A 79 6.09 -5.08 -20.08
C ARG A 79 5.65 -5.06 -18.62
N TRP A 80 5.39 -3.88 -18.06
CA TRP A 80 5.19 -3.72 -16.62
C TRP A 80 3.82 -3.16 -16.23
N LEU A 81 3.25 -2.25 -17.04
CA LEU A 81 2.05 -1.50 -16.69
C LEU A 81 0.78 -1.98 -17.41
N GLY A 82 0.92 -2.78 -18.47
CA GLY A 82 -0.21 -3.37 -19.17
C GLY A 82 -0.70 -4.67 -18.53
N ASP A 83 -2.00 -4.95 -18.65
CA ASP A 83 -2.62 -6.20 -18.17
C ASP A 83 -2.02 -7.44 -18.83
N SER A 84 -1.78 -7.37 -20.15
CA SER A 84 -1.10 -8.41 -20.92
C SER A 84 0.35 -8.01 -21.17
N LYS A 85 1.26 -8.54 -20.33
CA LYS A 85 2.69 -8.20 -20.39
C LYS A 85 3.35 -8.81 -21.62
N ALA A 86 3.86 -7.94 -22.50
CA ALA A 86 4.56 -8.35 -23.71
C ALA A 86 5.91 -8.99 -23.40
N THR A 87 6.28 -10.01 -24.17
CA THR A 87 7.60 -10.65 -24.06
C THR A 87 8.69 -9.82 -24.75
N LEU A 88 9.96 -10.07 -24.41
CA LEU A 88 11.09 -9.40 -25.09
C LEU A 88 11.12 -9.72 -26.59
N HIS A 89 10.68 -10.92 -26.98
CA HIS A 89 10.62 -11.36 -28.38
C HIS A 89 9.51 -10.63 -29.13
N GLU A 90 8.30 -10.50 -28.57
CA GLU A 90 7.22 -9.73 -29.21
C GLU A 90 7.60 -8.26 -29.46
N LEU A 91 8.29 -7.64 -28.50
CA LEU A 91 8.77 -6.26 -28.66
C LEU A 91 9.94 -6.15 -29.63
N ALA A 92 10.82 -7.17 -29.66
CA ALA A 92 11.88 -7.28 -30.65
C ALA A 92 11.32 -7.35 -32.07
N ASP A 93 10.30 -8.19 -32.27
CA ASP A 93 9.58 -8.33 -33.54
C ASP A 93 8.86 -7.03 -33.92
N LYS A 94 8.14 -6.40 -32.99
CA LYS A 94 7.46 -5.11 -33.20
C LYS A 94 8.38 -4.01 -33.70
N TYR A 95 9.59 -3.93 -33.15
CA TYR A 95 10.54 -2.85 -33.45
C TYR A 95 11.68 -3.24 -34.40
N GLY A 96 11.69 -4.48 -34.91
CA GLY A 96 12.73 -4.98 -35.81
C GLY A 96 14.14 -4.95 -35.21
N VAL A 97 14.28 -5.22 -33.90
CA VAL A 97 15.58 -5.27 -33.20
C VAL A 97 15.72 -6.56 -32.41
N SER A 98 16.93 -6.88 -31.92
CA SER A 98 17.11 -8.07 -31.09
C SER A 98 16.44 -7.94 -29.71
N ALA A 99 16.05 -9.07 -29.12
CA ALA A 99 15.52 -9.13 -27.75
C ALA A 99 16.50 -8.54 -26.72
N GLU A 100 17.81 -8.77 -26.89
CA GLU A 100 18.83 -8.18 -26.03
C GLU A 100 18.88 -6.65 -26.16
N ARG A 101 18.62 -6.10 -27.36
CA ARG A 101 18.52 -4.64 -27.54
C ARG A 101 17.31 -4.06 -26.80
N ILE A 102 16.16 -4.74 -26.80
CA ILE A 102 14.99 -4.34 -26.02
C ILE A 102 15.33 -4.36 -24.52
N ARG A 103 15.99 -5.42 -24.03
CA ARG A 103 16.43 -5.54 -22.63
C ARG A 103 17.35 -4.40 -22.21
N GLN A 104 18.26 -3.97 -23.09
CA GLN A 104 19.13 -2.82 -22.82
C GLN A 104 18.34 -1.52 -22.69
N LEU A 105 17.39 -1.28 -23.60
CA LEU A 105 16.53 -0.09 -23.55
C LEU A 105 15.68 -0.09 -22.28
N GLU A 106 15.07 -1.21 -21.93
CA GLU A 106 14.31 -1.39 -20.69
C GLU A 106 15.16 -1.07 -19.46
N ARG A 107 16.36 -1.65 -19.33
CA ARG A 107 17.25 -1.40 -18.19
C ARG A 107 17.65 0.07 -18.09
N ASN A 108 17.98 0.70 -19.22
CA ASN A 108 18.36 2.11 -19.24
C ASN A 108 17.19 3.01 -18.84
N ALA A 109 15.98 2.70 -19.32
CA ALA A 109 14.77 3.42 -18.96
C ALA A 109 14.43 3.27 -17.47
N MET A 110 14.54 2.05 -16.92
CA MET A 110 14.31 1.79 -15.50
C MET A 110 15.31 2.55 -14.61
N ASN A 111 16.59 2.58 -15.00
CA ASN A 111 17.61 3.34 -14.29
C ASN A 111 17.32 4.86 -14.29
N LYS A 112 16.80 5.39 -15.40
CA LYS A 112 16.39 6.81 -15.48
C LYS A 112 15.21 7.11 -14.55
N ILE A 113 14.18 6.25 -14.54
CA ILE A 113 13.05 6.40 -13.63
C ILE A 113 13.53 6.39 -12.18
N LYS A 114 14.36 5.38 -11.82
CA LYS A 114 14.88 5.27 -10.47
C LYS A 114 15.68 6.51 -10.04
N ALA A 115 16.55 7.01 -10.90
CA ALA A 115 17.33 8.21 -10.62
C ALA A 115 16.46 9.47 -10.44
N ARG A 116 15.28 9.53 -11.06
CA ARG A 116 14.31 10.63 -10.89
C ARG A 116 13.42 10.47 -9.66
N MET A 117 13.14 9.25 -9.25
CA MET A 117 12.35 8.98 -8.04
C MET A 117 13.17 9.06 -6.75
N GLU A 118 14.49 8.89 -6.82
CA GLU A 118 15.42 9.05 -5.69
C GLU A 118 15.89 10.52 -5.49
N ALA A 119 15.63 11.40 -6.45
CA ALA A 119 16.05 12.81 -6.45
C ALA A 119 14.95 13.72 -5.91
#